data_AF-B7JYC2-F1
#
_entry.id   AF-B7JYC2-F1
#
_cell.length_a   1.000
_cell.length_b   1.000
_cell.length_c   1.000
_cell.angle_alpha   90.00
_cell.angle_beta   90.00
_cell.angle_gamma   90.00
#
_symmetry.space_group_name_H-M   'P 1'
#
loop_
_entity.id
_entity.type
_entity.pdbx_description
1 polymer ?
#
loop_
_entity_poly.entity_id
_entity_poly.type
_entity_poly.pdbx_seq_one_letter_code
_entity_poly.pdbx_strand_id
1 'polypeptide(L)'
;MYCHHYFIDYPHWWTTAWLSTMGEIITYADQTTSDCIIFDKNLYGDHIYILVPFYTKLDPKKDQKLGVDVAVEQLDMGRSKVTDLMDKKHLNQQCTYIVSAQQLENLKAQGYAPQPLEIFKDINGEQIYYLIELSRKIGSSILIEQLEPIS
;
A
#
# COMPACT_ATOMS: atom_id res chain seq x y z
N MET A 1 -16.84 7.85 -19.78
CA MET A 1 -16.75 7.40 -18.38
C MET A 1 -15.45 7.88 -17.73
N TYR A 2 -14.27 7.53 -18.27
CA TYR A 2 -12.95 7.95 -17.74
C TYR A 2 -12.78 9.48 -17.56
N CYS A 3 -13.15 10.29 -18.56
CA CYS A 3 -12.99 11.75 -18.45
C CYS A 3 -13.94 12.41 -17.44
N HIS A 4 -15.14 11.87 -17.26
CA HIS A 4 -16.08 12.42 -16.28
C HIS A 4 -15.56 12.17 -14.86
N HIS A 5 -15.04 10.97 -14.62
CA HIS A 5 -14.50 10.57 -13.34
C HIS A 5 -13.23 11.37 -12.96
N TYR A 6 -12.26 11.46 -13.87
CA TYR A 6 -10.98 12.14 -13.60
C TYR A 6 -11.04 13.67 -13.62
N PHE A 7 -11.97 14.27 -14.36
CA PHE A 7 -12.01 15.73 -14.53
C PHE A 7 -13.23 16.39 -13.89
N ILE A 8 -14.26 15.64 -13.51
CA ILE A 8 -15.48 16.19 -12.88
C ILE A 8 -15.66 15.64 -11.47
N ASP A 9 -15.60 14.32 -11.27
CA ASP A 9 -15.77 13.74 -9.93
C ASP A 9 -14.53 14.01 -9.05
N TYR A 10 -13.34 13.81 -9.60
CA TYR A 10 -12.05 13.90 -8.90
C TYR A 10 -11.72 15.30 -8.31
N PRO A 11 -11.96 16.44 -9.01
CA PRO A 11 -11.75 17.77 -8.40
C PRO A 11 -12.82 18.14 -7.37
N HIS A 12 -13.97 17.47 -7.38
CA HIS A 12 -15.10 17.76 -6.50
C HIS A 12 -14.94 17.10 -5.11
N TRP A 13 -14.07 16.11 -4.98
CA TRP A 13 -13.71 15.44 -3.71
C TRP A 13 -12.73 16.27 -2.87
N TRP A 14 -13.13 17.53 -2.61
CA TRP A 14 -12.34 18.61 -2.02
C TRP A 14 -11.45 18.25 -0.81
N THR A 15 -10.16 18.57 -0.97
CA THR A 15 -9.29 19.39 -0.10
C THR A 15 -9.31 19.16 1.42
N THR A 16 -8.26 18.51 1.90
CA THR A 16 -7.48 18.95 3.09
C THR A 16 -6.08 18.30 3.13
N ALA A 17 -5.88 17.17 2.45
CA ALA A 17 -4.57 16.56 2.28
C ALA A 17 -4.55 15.85 0.92
N TRP A 18 -4.28 16.60 -0.17
CA TRP A 18 -3.66 15.98 -1.33
C TRP A 18 -2.34 15.40 -0.86
N LEU A 19 -2.41 14.15 -0.41
CA LEU A 19 -1.40 13.11 -0.18
C LEU A 19 0.03 13.53 -0.42
N SER A 20 0.52 14.55 0.28
CA SER A 20 1.79 15.20 -0.06
C SER A 20 2.94 14.21 -0.08
N THR A 21 2.81 13.14 0.71
CA THR A 21 3.77 12.06 0.84
C THR A 21 3.48 10.82 -0.01
N MET A 22 2.29 10.62 -0.60
CA MET A 22 2.00 9.34 -1.30
C MET A 22 2.85 9.17 -2.55
N GLY A 23 3.11 10.25 -3.29
CA GLY A 23 4.06 10.21 -4.40
C GLY A 23 5.48 9.83 -3.94
N GLU A 24 5.92 10.35 -2.79
CA GLU A 24 7.23 10.04 -2.20
C GLU A 24 7.30 8.61 -1.69
N ILE A 25 6.28 8.15 -0.96
CA ILE A 25 6.13 6.79 -0.44
C ILE A 25 6.16 5.79 -1.59
N ILE A 26 5.41 6.03 -2.66
CA ILE A 26 5.38 5.13 -3.83
C ILE A 26 6.73 5.14 -4.56
N THR A 27 7.34 6.32 -4.73
CA THR A 27 8.66 6.44 -5.36
C THR A 27 9.72 5.67 -4.57
N TYR A 28 9.70 5.78 -3.24
CA TYR A 28 10.61 5.04 -2.37
C TYR A 28 10.31 3.54 -2.40
N ALA A 29 9.04 3.16 -2.26
CA ALA A 29 8.62 1.75 -2.29
C ALA A 29 9.04 1.06 -3.58
N ASP A 30 8.97 1.74 -4.73
CA ASP A 30 9.39 1.19 -6.02
C ASP A 30 10.91 1.00 -6.13
N GLN A 31 11.71 1.73 -5.34
CA GLN A 31 13.16 1.56 -5.25
C GLN A 31 13.59 0.42 -4.31
N THR A 32 12.69 -0.08 -3.47
CA THR A 32 12.99 -1.24 -2.61
C THR A 32 13.24 -2.50 -3.44
N THR A 33 13.91 -3.50 -2.87
CA THR A 33 14.09 -4.81 -3.51
C THR A 33 12.94 -5.78 -3.24
N SER A 34 11.84 -5.30 -2.63
CA SER A 34 10.69 -6.10 -2.27
C SER A 34 9.96 -6.64 -3.51
N ASP A 35 9.49 -7.88 -3.40
CA ASP A 35 8.78 -8.59 -4.48
C ASP A 35 7.41 -7.93 -4.77
N CYS A 36 6.85 -7.26 -3.77
CA CYS A 36 5.52 -6.68 -3.81
C CYS A 36 5.40 -5.45 -2.91
N ILE A 37 4.46 -4.57 -3.27
CA ILE A 37 4.06 -3.39 -2.51
C ILE A 37 2.56 -3.53 -2.22
N ILE A 38 2.20 -3.63 -0.94
CA ILE A 38 0.83 -3.82 -0.50
C ILE A 38 0.33 -2.54 0.16
N PHE A 39 -0.74 -1.98 -0.40
CA PHE A 39 -1.48 -0.86 0.17
C PHE A 39 -2.65 -1.43 0.96
N ASP A 40 -2.74 -1.10 2.25
CA ASP A 40 -3.94 -1.39 3.02
C ASP A 40 -5.13 -0.62 2.43
N LYS A 41 -6.24 -1.30 2.16
CA LYS A 41 -7.41 -0.65 1.54
C LYS A 41 -7.96 0.49 2.41
N ASN A 42 -7.79 0.38 3.73
CA ASN A 42 -8.28 1.35 4.69
C ASN A 42 -7.41 2.61 4.78
N LEU A 43 -6.27 2.67 4.07
CA LEU A 43 -5.43 3.87 4.03
C LEU A 43 -6.22 5.12 3.63
N TYR A 44 -7.14 4.99 2.66
CA TYR A 44 -7.88 6.12 2.09
C TYR A 44 -9.32 5.74 1.70
N GLY A 45 -9.86 4.71 2.35
CA GLY A 45 -11.20 4.18 2.09
C GLY A 45 -11.41 3.79 0.63
N ASP A 46 -12.63 4.02 0.14
CA ASP A 46 -13.16 3.60 -1.17
C ASP A 46 -12.53 4.35 -2.36
N HIS A 47 -11.35 4.97 -2.22
CA HIS A 47 -10.71 5.74 -3.29
C HIS A 47 -9.27 5.33 -3.55
N ILE A 48 -8.67 4.49 -2.71
CA ILE A 48 -7.26 4.10 -2.83
C ILE A 48 -6.94 3.41 -4.16
N TYR A 49 -7.92 2.69 -4.74
CA TYR A 49 -7.77 2.03 -6.05
C TYR A 49 -7.65 3.01 -7.22
N ILE A 50 -8.04 4.29 -7.07
CA ILE A 50 -7.86 5.35 -8.08
C ILE A 50 -6.51 6.05 -7.87
N LEU A 51 -6.11 6.23 -6.61
CA LEU A 51 -4.92 6.97 -6.24
C LEU A 51 -3.64 6.20 -6.56
N VAL A 52 -3.62 4.88 -6.32
CA VAL A 52 -2.45 4.04 -6.61
C VAL A 52 -2.05 4.06 -8.10
N PRO A 53 -2.95 3.83 -9.08
CA PRO A 53 -2.61 3.94 -10.50
C PRO A 53 -2.13 5.35 -10.90
N PHE A 54 -2.74 6.39 -10.31
CA PHE A 54 -2.37 7.78 -10.58
C PHE A 54 -0.92 8.07 -10.17
N TYR A 55 -0.54 7.76 -8.92
CA TYR A 55 0.81 8.05 -8.42
C TYR A 55 1.88 7.11 -8.98
N THR A 56 1.52 5.88 -9.33
CA THR A 56 2.42 4.96 -10.06
C THR A 56 2.58 5.31 -11.54
N LYS A 57 1.84 6.32 -12.03
CA LYS A 57 1.83 6.75 -13.44
C LYS A 57 1.53 5.57 -14.38
N LEU A 58 0.62 4.69 -13.97
CA LEU A 58 0.23 3.54 -14.77
C LEU A 58 -0.37 4.01 -16.10
N ASP A 59 0.09 3.42 -17.21
CA ASP A 59 -0.45 3.74 -18.53
C ASP A 59 -1.97 3.44 -18.57
N PRO A 60 -2.82 4.38 -19.03
CA PRO A 60 -4.26 4.19 -19.03
C PRO A 60 -4.75 2.95 -19.79
N LYS A 61 -4.03 2.51 -20.83
CA LYS A 61 -4.39 1.28 -21.56
C LYS A 61 -4.04 0.03 -20.77
N LYS A 62 -3.05 0.09 -19.87
CA LYS A 62 -2.75 -0.99 -18.93
C LYS A 62 -3.75 -1.00 -17.79
N ASP A 63 -4.08 0.17 -17.24
CA ASP A 63 -5.08 0.33 -16.19
C ASP A 63 -6.44 -0.26 -16.56
N GLN A 64 -6.95 0.07 -17.76
CA GLN A 64 -8.21 -0.48 -18.28
C GLN A 64 -8.22 -2.01 -18.44
N LYS A 65 -7.05 -2.66 -18.52
CA LYS A 65 -6.94 -4.12 -18.65
C LYS A 65 -6.89 -4.83 -17.30
N LEU A 66 -6.65 -4.12 -16.21
CA LEU A 66 -6.60 -4.70 -14.87
C LEU A 66 -7.96 -5.22 -14.40
N GLY A 67 -9.05 -4.77 -15.04
CA GLY A 67 -10.40 -5.22 -14.69
C GLY A 67 -10.79 -4.84 -13.27
N VAL A 68 -10.29 -3.69 -12.78
CA VAL A 68 -10.55 -3.18 -11.43
C VAL A 68 -12.04 -2.96 -11.27
N ASP A 69 -12.68 -3.81 -10.48
CA ASP A 69 -14.06 -3.62 -10.09
C ASP A 69 -14.11 -2.67 -8.91
N VAL A 70 -14.64 -1.47 -9.16
CA VAL A 70 -14.85 -0.40 -8.17
C VAL A 70 -15.69 -0.90 -6.99
N ALA A 71 -16.57 -1.88 -7.20
CA ALA A 71 -17.41 -2.45 -6.15
C ALA A 71 -16.70 -3.49 -5.26
N VAL A 72 -15.55 -4.02 -5.69
CA VAL A 72 -14.85 -5.12 -5.00
C VAL A 72 -13.58 -4.64 -4.28
N GLU A 73 -13.21 -3.37 -4.42
CA GLU A 73 -12.10 -2.71 -3.70
C GLU A 73 -10.73 -3.40 -3.84
N GLN A 74 -10.56 -4.26 -4.85
CA GLN A 74 -9.34 -5.01 -5.07
C GLN A 74 -8.63 -4.53 -6.33
N LEU A 75 -7.45 -3.94 -6.14
CA LEU A 75 -6.55 -3.53 -7.21
C LEU A 75 -5.31 -4.43 -7.18
N ASP A 76 -5.03 -5.16 -8.27
CA ASP A 76 -3.77 -5.89 -8.45
C ASP A 76 -3.10 -5.41 -9.75
N MET A 77 -1.98 -4.70 -9.62
CA MET A 77 -1.18 -4.17 -10.74
C MET A 77 0.13 -4.94 -10.93
N GLY A 78 0.19 -6.20 -10.47
CA GLY A 78 1.41 -7.00 -10.46
C GLY A 78 2.21 -6.77 -9.18
N ARG A 79 3.22 -5.89 -9.22
CA ARG A 79 4.05 -5.60 -8.03
C ARG A 79 3.26 -4.87 -6.95
N SER A 80 2.39 -3.95 -7.34
CA SER A 80 1.60 -3.12 -6.43
C SER A 80 0.17 -3.63 -6.32
N LYS A 81 -0.33 -3.80 -5.09
CA LYS A 81 -1.66 -4.33 -4.81
C LYS A 81 -2.36 -3.59 -3.68
N VAL A 82 -3.67 -3.43 -3.76
CA VAL A 82 -4.53 -2.97 -2.67
C VAL A 82 -5.22 -4.18 -2.06
N THR A 83 -5.15 -4.34 -0.74
CA THR A 83 -5.78 -5.47 -0.05
C THR A 83 -6.30 -5.07 1.33
N ASP A 84 -7.32 -5.77 1.81
CA ASP A 84 -7.71 -5.70 3.21
C ASP A 84 -6.72 -6.52 4.04
N LEU A 85 -5.89 -5.85 4.85
CA LEU A 85 -4.93 -6.54 5.70
C LEU A 85 -5.59 -7.26 6.89
N MET A 86 -6.81 -6.89 7.28
CA MET A 86 -7.51 -7.51 8.41
C MET A 86 -8.07 -8.89 8.05
N ASP A 87 -8.41 -9.12 6.78
CA ASP A 87 -8.94 -10.39 6.29
C ASP A 87 -7.85 -11.44 5.99
N LYS A 88 -6.56 -11.06 6.08
CA LYS A 88 -5.44 -11.94 5.76
C LYS A 88 -4.92 -12.65 7.01
N LYS A 89 -5.03 -13.99 7.02
CA LYS A 89 -4.43 -14.84 8.08
C LYS A 89 -2.90 -14.79 8.08
N HIS A 90 -2.29 -14.61 6.92
CA HIS A 90 -0.84 -14.58 6.73
C HIS A 90 -0.46 -13.51 5.73
N LEU A 91 0.44 -12.62 6.16
CA LEU A 91 1.06 -11.58 5.34
C LEU A 91 2.44 -12.04 4.84
N ASN A 92 2.75 -11.75 3.58
CA ASN A 92 4.03 -12.07 2.95
C ASN A 92 5.14 -11.13 3.48
N GLN A 93 6.20 -11.68 4.04
CA GLN A 93 7.30 -10.91 4.62
C GLN A 93 8.26 -10.33 3.56
N GLN A 94 8.14 -10.77 2.31
CA GLN A 94 8.90 -10.24 1.16
C GLN A 94 8.22 -9.02 0.51
N CYS A 95 7.04 -8.63 0.98
CA CYS A 95 6.41 -7.39 0.54
C CYS A 95 6.75 -6.23 1.48
N THR A 96 6.78 -5.03 0.91
CA THR A 96 6.65 -3.79 1.67
C THR A 96 5.18 -3.43 1.79
N TYR A 97 4.77 -2.91 2.94
CA TYR A 97 3.40 -2.53 3.23
C TYR A 97 3.30 -1.04 3.48
N ILE A 98 2.23 -0.44 3.00
CA ILE A 98 1.85 0.95 3.30
C ILE A 98 0.60 0.85 4.18
N VAL A 99 0.70 1.39 5.39
CA VAL A 99 -0.34 1.24 6.42
C VAL A 99 -0.57 2.54 7.18
N SER A 100 -1.77 2.72 7.72
CA SER A 100 -2.06 3.80 8.67
C SER A 100 -1.45 3.54 10.04
N ALA A 101 -1.33 4.57 10.88
CA ALA A 101 -0.90 4.42 12.28
C ALA A 101 -1.74 3.38 13.04
N GLN A 102 -3.06 3.39 12.83
CA GLN A 102 -3.97 2.43 13.46
C GLN A 102 -3.69 1.00 13.00
N GLN A 103 -3.48 0.81 11.69
CA GLN A 103 -3.22 -0.51 11.15
C GLN A 103 -1.84 -1.04 11.58
N LEU A 104 -0.85 -0.17 11.77
CA LEU A 104 0.45 -0.54 12.33
C LEU A 104 0.30 -1.19 13.72
N GLU A 105 -0.53 -0.62 14.59
CA GLU A 105 -0.82 -1.19 15.92
C GLU A 105 -1.58 -2.51 15.83
N ASN A 106 -2.54 -2.62 14.90
CA ASN A 106 -3.26 -3.87 14.64
C ASN A 106 -2.30 -5.00 14.24
N LEU A 107 -1.32 -4.72 13.38
CA LEU A 107 -0.31 -5.69 12.95
C LEU A 107 0.58 -6.16 14.11
N LYS A 108 0.98 -5.23 14.99
CA LYS A 108 1.72 -5.57 16.22
C LYS A 108 0.92 -6.49 17.13
N ALA A 109 -0.38 -6.21 17.31
CA ALA A 109 -1.28 -7.04 18.12
C ALA A 109 -1.45 -8.45 17.54
N GLN A 110 -1.33 -8.61 16.21
CA GLN A 110 -1.34 -9.90 15.52
C GLN A 110 0.00 -10.67 15.59
N GLY A 111 1.02 -10.12 16.27
CA GLY A 111 2.32 -10.77 16.44
C GLY A 111 3.33 -10.49 15.33
N TYR A 112 3.04 -9.54 14.44
CA TYR A 112 4.04 -9.01 13.51
C TYR A 112 4.94 -7.98 14.21
N ALA A 113 6.16 -7.87 13.71
CA ALA A 113 7.12 -6.84 14.09
C ALA A 113 7.35 -5.93 12.88
N PRO A 114 6.50 -4.91 12.69
CA PRO A 114 6.67 -3.96 11.60
C PRO A 114 7.89 -3.08 11.84
N GLN A 115 8.75 -2.97 10.84
CA GLN A 115 9.92 -2.11 10.83
C GLN A 115 9.68 -0.95 9.85
N PRO A 116 9.69 0.32 10.32
CA PRO A 116 9.58 1.45 9.42
C PRO A 116 10.82 1.54 8.51
N LEU A 117 10.60 1.66 7.21
CA LEU A 117 11.69 1.82 6.23
C LEU A 117 12.18 3.27 6.15
N GLU A 118 11.24 4.21 6.10
CA GLU A 118 11.51 5.63 5.92
C GLU A 118 10.40 6.45 6.58
N ILE A 119 10.73 7.68 7.00
CA ILE A 119 9.79 8.58 7.68
C ILE A 119 9.27 9.61 6.68
N PHE A 120 7.96 9.55 6.41
CA PHE A 120 7.28 10.52 5.57
C PHE A 120 6.39 11.43 6.43
N LYS A 121 6.62 12.73 6.34
CA LYS A 121 5.83 13.74 7.07
C LYS A 121 4.99 14.55 6.10
N ASP A 122 3.74 14.78 6.46
CA ASP A 122 2.88 15.67 5.70
C ASP A 122 3.33 17.14 5.82
N ILE A 123 2.59 18.04 5.18
CA ILE A 123 2.86 19.49 5.23
C ILE A 123 2.77 20.10 6.64
N ASN A 124 2.10 19.43 7.58
CA ASN A 124 1.96 19.82 8.98
C ASN A 124 3.02 19.16 9.88
N GLY A 125 3.87 18.29 9.32
CA GLY A 125 4.88 17.52 10.05
C GLY A 125 4.37 16.22 10.67
N GLU A 126 3.13 15.82 10.38
CA GLU A 126 2.47 14.64 10.92
C GLU A 126 2.80 13.38 10.11
N GLN A 127 2.94 12.25 10.81
CA GLN A 127 3.17 10.93 10.23
C GLN A 127 1.86 10.15 10.19
N ILE A 128 1.13 10.31 9.09
CA ILE A 128 -0.19 9.70 8.95
C ILE A 128 -0.07 8.24 8.45
N TYR A 129 0.98 7.94 7.68
CA TYR A 129 1.17 6.65 7.01
C TYR A 129 2.61 6.15 7.14
N TYR A 130 2.74 4.83 7.15
CA TYR A 130 3.99 4.13 7.38
C TYR A 130 4.27 3.18 6.22
N LEU A 131 5.47 3.31 5.65
CA LEU A 131 6.05 2.30 4.78
C LEU A 131 6.86 1.33 5.65
N ILE A 132 6.46 0.06 5.68
CA ILE A 132 7.01 -0.92 6.60
C ILE A 132 7.37 -2.23 5.91
N GLU A 133 8.33 -2.93 6.48
CA GLU A 133 8.53 -4.36 6.25
C GLU A 133 8.02 -5.14 7.45
N LEU A 134 7.51 -6.35 7.20
CA LEU A 134 7.01 -7.23 8.23
C LEU A 134 8.02 -8.34 8.49
N SER A 135 8.41 -8.46 9.75
CA SER A 135 9.01 -9.70 10.28
C SER A 135 8.01 -10.37 11.21
N ARG A 136 7.99 -11.70 11.27
CA ARG A 136 7.13 -12.41 12.24
C ARG A 136 7.91 -12.69 13.51
N LYS A 137 7.38 -12.29 14.67
CA LYS A 137 7.92 -12.73 15.95
C LYS A 137 7.45 -14.17 16.19
N ILE A 138 8.28 -15.13 15.82
CA ILE A 138 8.18 -16.49 16.33
C ILE A 138 9.10 -16.52 17.55
N GLY A 139 8.57 -16.90 18.73
CA GLY A 139 9.22 -16.86 20.04
C GLY A 139 10.72 -16.51 20.04
N SER A 140 11.05 -15.28 20.43
CA SER A 140 12.41 -14.80 20.71
C SER A 140 13.51 -15.04 19.66
N SER A 141 13.20 -15.25 18.38
CA SER A 141 14.22 -15.18 17.31
C SER A 141 13.63 -14.77 15.95
N ILE A 142 14.35 -13.88 15.27
CA ILE A 142 14.06 -13.44 13.91
C ILE A 142 14.66 -14.47 12.95
N LEU A 143 13.83 -15.16 12.17
CA LEU A 143 14.26 -16.03 11.07
C LEU A 143 13.94 -15.34 9.75
N ILE A 144 14.99 -15.01 8.99
CA ILE A 144 14.88 -14.74 7.56
C ILE A 144 14.79 -16.12 6.90
N GLU A 145 13.58 -16.56 6.53
CA GLU A 145 13.42 -17.80 5.76
C GLU A 145 14.03 -17.59 4.36
N GLN A 146 15.23 -18.13 4.16
CA GLN A 146 15.81 -18.33 2.83
C GLN A 146 15.14 -19.56 2.23
N LEU A 147 14.32 -19.36 1.19
CA LEU A 147 13.81 -20.44 0.35
C LEU A 147 14.95 -20.95 -0.54
N GLU A 148 15.36 -22.20 -0.34
CA GLU A 148 16.29 -22.90 -1.24
C GLU A 148 15.64 -23.16 -2.61
N PRO A 149 16.43 -23.12 -3.71
CA PRO A 149 15.91 -23.37 -5.05
C PRO A 149 15.67 -24.88 -5.26
N ILE A 150 14.50 -25.21 -5.76
CA ILE A 150 14.14 -26.56 -6.20
C ILE A 150 14.98 -26.90 -7.43
N SER A 151 15.70 -28.02 -7.34
CA SER A 151 16.53 -28.61 -8.42
C SER A 151 15.71 -29.25 -9.53
#